data_AF-A0A7K2KWY0-F1
#
_entry.id   AF-A0A7K2KWY0-F1
#
_cell.length_a   1.000
_cell.length_b   1.000
_cell.length_c   1.000
_cell.angle_alpha   90.00
_cell.angle_beta   90.00
_cell.angle_gamma   90.00
#
_symmetry.space_group_name_H-M   'P 1'
#
loop_
_entity.id
_entity.type
_entity.pdbx_description
1 polymer ?
#
loop_
_entity_poly.entity_id
_entity_poly.type
_entity_poly.pdbx_seq_one_letter_code
_entity_poly.pdbx_strand_id
1 'polypeptide(L)'
;MAGKKKTRPFVTGLVVLGLVGTSGFLTLELRKQDDQGVTEVRDIGVLDGAGGKAEPSATKGAERWTRHENPARSVLRGADGRVEAVLTDGARTAKLTGPARTFAEPASTASKVSTTDWVRLMPEPWVKGAEKQKWFKEWYAEFAGSTEDDLFAFAYQYVAGARQQKDEQGVAFAGDANFGPLNTSGAEGGDLRLEQSDFYDYLGIPYPFRNGSVGKPDALRARSLDCSGYMRMVLGYRARYPLR
;
A
#
# COMPACT_ATOMS: atom_id res chain seq x y z
N MET A 1 60.09 -48.48 15.43
CA MET A 1 58.72 -48.92 15.05
C MET A 1 57.79 -47.70 15.14
N ALA A 2 57.22 -47.28 14.02
CA ALA A 2 56.51 -46.01 13.86
C ALA A 2 55.04 -46.07 14.34
N GLY A 3 54.64 -45.17 15.23
CA GLY A 3 53.24 -44.96 15.64
C GLY A 3 52.61 -43.79 14.90
N LYS A 4 51.68 -44.09 13.98
CA LYS A 4 50.91 -43.14 13.13
C LYS A 4 50.10 -42.13 13.96
N LYS A 5 50.28 -40.82 13.71
CA LYS A 5 49.40 -39.73 14.18
C LYS A 5 48.06 -39.76 13.41
N LYS A 6 46.97 -40.19 14.06
CA LYS A 6 45.58 -40.15 13.55
C LYS A 6 44.84 -38.86 13.99
N THR A 7 45.41 -37.68 13.79
CA THR A 7 44.76 -36.41 14.20
C THR A 7 44.17 -35.59 13.04
N ARG A 8 44.35 -36.03 11.79
CA ARG A 8 43.91 -35.26 10.61
C ARG A 8 42.41 -35.33 10.25
N PRO A 9 41.66 -36.45 10.40
CA PRO A 9 40.29 -36.50 9.86
C PRO A 9 39.26 -35.73 10.69
N PHE A 10 39.49 -35.56 12.00
CA PHE A 10 38.54 -34.89 12.90
C PHE A 10 38.53 -33.37 12.72
N VAL A 11 39.72 -32.78 12.52
CA VAL A 11 39.86 -31.34 12.29
C VAL A 11 39.27 -30.96 10.93
N THR A 12 39.46 -31.80 9.90
CA THR A 12 38.85 -31.57 8.58
C THR A 12 37.33 -31.68 8.62
N GLY A 13 36.78 -32.65 9.38
CA GLY A 13 35.32 -32.79 9.55
C GLY A 13 34.66 -31.58 10.23
N LEU A 14 35.29 -31.03 11.27
CA LEU A 14 34.79 -29.83 11.96
C LEU A 14 34.86 -28.58 11.09
N VAL A 15 35.91 -28.44 10.27
CA VAL A 15 36.03 -27.30 9.33
C VAL A 15 34.97 -27.38 8.23
N VAL A 16 34.69 -28.57 7.69
CA VAL A 16 33.64 -28.77 6.67
C VAL A 16 32.24 -28.50 7.25
N LEU A 17 31.95 -28.99 8.46
CA LEU A 17 30.68 -28.69 9.13
C LEU A 17 30.52 -27.21 9.46
N GLY A 18 31.60 -26.54 9.88
CA GLY A 18 31.62 -25.09 10.08
C GLY A 18 31.29 -24.33 8.80
N LEU A 19 31.96 -24.66 7.69
CA LEU A 19 31.74 -24.03 6.38
C LEU A 19 30.31 -24.23 5.85
N VAL A 20 29.76 -25.45 5.96
CA VAL A 20 28.38 -25.74 5.54
C VAL A 20 27.37 -25.01 6.42
N GLY A 21 27.60 -24.96 7.74
CA GLY A 21 26.76 -24.21 8.67
C GLY A 21 26.75 -22.71 8.36
N THR A 22 27.92 -22.11 8.13
CA THR A 22 28.01 -20.70 7.72
C THR A 22 27.39 -20.44 6.35
N SER A 23 27.56 -21.34 5.38
CA SER A 23 26.95 -21.21 4.05
C SER A 23 25.42 -21.27 4.15
N GLY A 24 24.87 -22.23 4.90
CA GLY A 24 23.43 -22.35 5.10
C GLY A 24 22.84 -21.13 5.83
N PHE A 25 23.54 -20.62 6.85
CA PHE A 25 23.16 -19.40 7.56
C PHE A 25 23.19 -18.18 6.63
N LEU A 26 24.25 -17.99 5.86
CA LEU A 26 24.36 -16.89 4.88
C LEU A 26 23.30 -16.99 3.79
N THR A 27 22.96 -18.19 3.29
CA THR A 27 21.88 -18.36 2.31
C THR A 27 20.51 -18.04 2.89
N LEU A 28 20.26 -18.40 4.15
CA LEU A 28 19.03 -18.03 4.85
C LEU A 28 18.93 -16.52 5.07
N GLU A 29 20.04 -15.87 5.44
CA GLU A 29 20.06 -14.43 5.70
C GLU A 29 19.99 -13.61 4.41
N LEU A 30 20.65 -14.08 3.33
CA LEU A 30 20.49 -13.52 1.99
C LEU A 30 19.06 -13.71 1.48
N ARG A 31 18.43 -14.87 1.72
CA ARG A 31 17.00 -15.05 1.38
C ARG A 31 16.09 -14.14 2.19
N LYS A 32 16.37 -13.89 3.47
CA LYS A 32 15.63 -12.89 4.24
C LYS A 32 15.82 -11.48 3.69
N GLN A 33 17.00 -11.15 3.18
CA GLN A 33 17.26 -9.87 2.51
C GLN A 33 16.58 -9.77 1.13
N ASP A 34 16.56 -10.85 0.35
CA ASP A 34 15.86 -10.94 -0.94
C ASP A 34 14.33 -10.93 -0.78
N ASP A 35 13.80 -11.60 0.26
CA ASP A 35 12.39 -11.53 0.65
C ASP A 35 12.04 -10.13 1.16
N GLN A 36 12.98 -9.43 1.80
CA GLN A 36 12.80 -8.04 2.18
C GLN A 36 12.72 -7.11 0.99
N GLY A 37 13.26 -7.45 -0.20
CA GLY A 37 12.94 -6.78 -1.46
C GLY A 37 12.97 -5.25 -1.42
N VAL A 38 13.74 -4.64 -0.51
CA VAL A 38 13.88 -3.19 -0.42
C VAL A 38 15.16 -2.85 -1.18
N THR A 39 15.07 -2.86 -2.51
CA THR A 39 15.85 -1.88 -3.27
C THR A 39 15.43 -0.53 -2.71
N GLU A 40 16.35 0.11 -1.97
CA GLU A 40 16.28 1.49 -1.48
C GLU A 40 15.05 2.23 -2.02
N VAL A 41 13.99 2.38 -1.20
CA VAL A 41 12.81 3.16 -1.61
C VAL A 41 13.32 4.59 -1.83
N ARG A 42 13.64 4.90 -3.07
CA ARG A 42 13.91 6.27 -3.48
C ARG A 42 12.58 6.97 -3.45
N ASP A 43 12.42 7.82 -2.44
CA ASP A 43 11.40 8.85 -2.40
C ASP A 43 11.58 9.67 -3.70
N ILE A 44 10.82 9.36 -4.76
CA ILE A 44 10.69 10.24 -5.93
C ILE A 44 9.73 11.37 -5.51
N GLY A 45 10.04 11.99 -4.37
CA GLY A 45 9.25 13.04 -3.75
C GLY A 45 9.57 14.34 -4.46
N VAL A 46 8.58 14.87 -5.19
CA VAL A 46 8.56 16.19 -5.81
C VAL A 46 9.84 16.50 -6.60
N LEU A 47 9.80 16.25 -7.92
CA LEU A 47 10.77 16.85 -8.82
C LEU A 47 10.71 18.37 -8.64
N ASP A 48 11.71 18.94 -7.98
CA ASP A 48 11.91 20.37 -7.95
C ASP A 48 12.14 20.81 -9.39
N GLY A 49 11.17 21.51 -9.96
CA GLY A 49 11.36 22.20 -11.22
C GLY A 49 12.55 23.15 -11.08
N ALA A 50 13.60 22.87 -11.86
CA ALA A 50 14.82 23.65 -12.03
C ALA A 50 15.82 23.69 -10.85
N GLY A 51 16.87 22.86 -10.96
CA GLY A 51 18.27 23.33 -11.05
C GLY A 51 18.88 24.23 -9.98
N GLY A 52 18.31 24.34 -8.77
CA GLY A 52 18.89 25.11 -7.68
C GLY A 52 19.82 24.27 -6.81
N LYS A 53 21.12 24.62 -6.79
CA LYS A 53 22.11 24.06 -5.84
C LYS A 53 21.60 24.24 -4.40
N ALA A 54 21.39 23.13 -3.68
CA ALA A 54 21.11 23.18 -2.25
C ALA A 54 22.40 23.54 -1.48
N GLU A 55 22.37 24.67 -0.77
CA GLU A 55 23.41 25.00 0.22
C GLU A 55 23.21 24.16 1.50
N PRO A 56 24.29 23.65 2.12
CA PRO A 56 24.20 22.89 3.34
C PRO A 56 24.10 23.84 4.55
N SER A 57 22.88 24.18 4.94
CA SER A 57 22.62 24.77 6.27
C SER A 57 22.11 23.69 7.20
N ALA A 58 23.05 23.01 7.85
CA ALA A 58 22.80 22.14 8.99
C ALA A 58 22.46 22.99 10.22
N THR A 59 21.21 23.46 10.29
CA THR A 59 20.58 23.83 11.55
C THR A 59 19.44 22.84 11.77
N LYS A 60 19.41 22.11 12.90
CA LYS A 60 18.23 21.35 13.33
C LYS A 60 17.04 22.31 13.39
N GLY A 61 16.29 22.39 12.31
CA GLY A 61 15.21 23.36 12.13
C GLY A 61 13.89 22.77 12.58
N ALA A 62 12.98 23.63 13.03
CA ALA A 62 11.58 23.26 13.18
C ALA A 62 11.00 22.77 11.84
N GLU A 63 9.88 22.05 11.91
CA GLU A 63 9.06 21.67 10.75
C GLU A 63 8.90 22.85 9.78
N ARG A 64 9.09 22.58 8.48
CA ARG A 64 9.06 23.60 7.43
C ARG A 64 7.99 23.27 6.41
N TRP A 65 7.09 24.22 6.21
CA TRP A 65 6.09 24.20 5.15
C TRP A 65 6.61 24.93 3.91
N THR A 66 6.59 24.28 2.76
CA THR A 66 6.87 24.90 1.46
C THR A 66 5.65 24.80 0.54
N ARG A 67 5.54 25.78 -0.36
CA ARG A 67 4.51 25.79 -1.41
C ARG A 67 5.15 25.52 -2.75
N HIS A 68 4.51 24.65 -3.52
CA HIS A 68 4.88 24.36 -4.89
C HIS A 68 3.69 24.63 -5.80
N GLU A 69 3.99 24.98 -7.05
CA GLU A 69 3.00 25.17 -8.11
C GLU A 69 3.07 24.00 -9.10
N ASN A 70 2.05 23.87 -9.97
CA ASN A 70 1.97 22.88 -11.04
C ASN A 70 2.19 21.41 -10.60
N PRO A 71 1.24 20.79 -9.86
CA PRO A 71 0.04 21.39 -9.29
C PRO A 71 0.32 22.14 -7.98
N ALA A 72 -0.55 23.10 -7.65
CA ALA A 72 -0.53 23.83 -6.39
C ALA A 72 -0.63 22.86 -5.19
N ARG A 73 0.37 22.88 -4.31
CA ARG A 73 0.46 21.95 -3.17
C ARG A 73 1.31 22.49 -2.02
N SER A 74 1.00 22.02 -0.81
CA SER A 74 1.83 22.20 0.38
C SER A 74 2.69 20.97 0.61
N VAL A 75 3.96 21.18 0.96
CA VAL A 75 4.88 20.12 1.35
C VAL A 75 5.37 20.41 2.76
N LEU A 76 5.17 19.45 3.66
CA LEU A 76 5.73 19.48 5.01
C LEU A 76 7.07 18.76 4.99
N ARG A 77 8.11 19.40 5.51
CA ARG A 77 9.42 18.80 5.74
C ARG A 77 9.75 18.78 7.22
N GLY A 78 10.23 17.63 7.69
CA GLY A 78 10.71 17.44 9.04
C GLY A 78 12.00 18.18 9.33
N ALA A 79 12.45 18.11 10.57
CA ALA A 79 13.69 18.75 11.03
C ALA A 79 14.95 18.23 10.31
N ASP A 80 14.89 17.02 9.78
CA ASP A 80 15.93 16.36 8.98
C ASP A 80 15.87 16.75 7.48
N GLY A 81 14.90 17.58 7.09
CA GLY A 81 14.67 18.03 5.71
C GLY A 81 13.90 17.04 4.84
N ARG A 82 13.56 15.84 5.35
CA ARG A 82 12.78 14.85 4.62
C ARG A 82 11.34 15.31 4.46
N VAL A 83 10.71 14.93 3.35
CA VAL A 83 9.28 15.18 3.14
C VAL A 83 8.48 14.28 4.07
N GLU A 84 7.62 14.86 4.90
CA GLU A 84 6.71 14.14 5.78
C GLU A 84 5.29 14.11 5.22
N ALA A 85 4.87 15.16 4.51
CA ALA A 85 3.57 15.19 3.87
C ALA A 85 3.54 16.00 2.56
N VAL A 86 2.70 15.58 1.62
CA VAL A 86 2.36 16.32 0.41
C VAL A 86 0.85 16.41 0.27
N LEU A 87 0.35 17.65 0.19
CA LEU A 87 -1.07 17.96 0.20
C LEU A 87 -1.40 18.85 -1.00
N THR A 88 -2.16 18.31 -1.94
CA THR A 88 -2.48 18.98 -3.21
C THR A 88 -3.77 19.77 -3.07
N ASP A 89 -3.76 21.04 -3.49
CA ASP A 89 -4.93 21.91 -3.36
C ASP A 89 -6.15 21.31 -4.09
N GLY A 90 -7.31 21.33 -3.43
CA GLY A 90 -8.56 20.73 -3.91
C GLY A 90 -8.65 19.21 -3.76
N ALA A 91 -7.54 18.52 -3.47
CA ALA A 91 -7.56 17.08 -3.21
C ALA A 91 -8.03 16.78 -1.79
N ARG A 92 -8.78 15.70 -1.62
CA ARG A 92 -9.06 15.08 -0.32
C ARG A 92 -8.10 13.93 0.01
N THR A 93 -7.12 13.66 -0.85
CA THR A 93 -6.05 12.70 -0.56
C THR A 93 -4.78 13.45 -0.15
N ALA A 94 -4.07 12.89 0.82
CA ALA A 94 -2.78 13.38 1.26
C ALA A 94 -1.79 12.21 1.27
N LYS A 95 -0.56 12.48 0.81
CA LYS A 95 0.57 11.57 0.96
C LYS A 95 1.26 11.88 2.28
N LEU A 96 1.37 10.92 3.16
CA LEU A 96 2.20 10.95 4.36
C LEU A 96 3.38 10.00 4.16
N THR A 97 4.55 10.40 4.64
CA THR A 97 5.71 9.51 4.70
C THR A 97 5.63 8.70 5.99
N GLY A 98 5.77 7.38 5.89
CA GLY A 98 5.71 6.46 7.02
C GLY A 98 6.65 5.27 6.85
N PRO A 99 6.45 4.19 7.62
CA PRO A 99 7.24 2.98 7.49
C PRO A 99 7.21 2.42 6.06
N ALA A 100 8.35 1.89 5.60
CA ALA A 100 8.45 1.24 4.31
C ALA A 100 7.61 -0.04 4.28
N ARG A 101 6.97 -0.30 3.14
CA ARG A 101 6.16 -1.50 2.89
C ARG A 101 6.22 -1.90 1.42
N THR A 102 5.90 -3.15 1.15
CA THR A 102 5.92 -3.72 -0.19
C THR A 102 4.59 -4.36 -0.52
N PHE A 103 4.05 -4.04 -1.68
CA PHE A 103 2.85 -4.63 -2.24
C PHE A 103 3.20 -5.58 -3.39
N ALA A 104 2.49 -6.71 -3.48
CA ALA A 104 2.72 -7.74 -4.48
C ALA A 104 1.42 -8.49 -4.82
N GLU A 105 1.26 -8.88 -6.08
CA GLU A 105 0.20 -9.77 -6.58
C GLU A 105 0.85 -10.94 -7.35
N PRO A 106 1.46 -11.91 -6.62
CA PRO A 106 2.29 -12.95 -7.24
C PRO A 106 1.52 -13.88 -8.18
N ALA A 107 0.19 -13.94 -8.07
CA ALA A 107 -0.66 -14.71 -8.96
C ALA A 107 -0.69 -14.13 -10.39
N SER A 108 -0.44 -12.83 -10.55
CA SER A 108 -0.52 -12.14 -11.85
C SER A 108 0.83 -11.62 -12.34
N THR A 109 1.76 -11.29 -11.44
CA THR A 109 3.06 -10.70 -11.81
C THR A 109 4.14 -10.95 -10.77
N ALA A 110 5.41 -11.04 -11.22
CA ALA A 110 6.57 -11.10 -10.35
C ALA A 110 6.99 -9.70 -9.80
N SER A 111 6.45 -8.62 -10.38
CA SER A 111 6.76 -7.26 -9.97
C SER A 111 6.25 -6.96 -8.56
N LYS A 112 7.04 -6.18 -7.81
CA LYS A 112 6.71 -5.70 -6.46
C LYS A 112 6.78 -4.17 -6.43
N VAL A 113 5.95 -3.55 -5.60
CA VAL A 113 5.95 -2.09 -5.39
C VAL A 113 6.32 -1.81 -3.95
N SER A 114 7.52 -1.27 -3.72
CA SER A 114 7.98 -0.84 -2.40
C SER A 114 7.85 0.67 -2.26
N THR A 115 7.29 1.13 -1.15
CA THR A 115 7.03 2.55 -0.91
C THR A 115 7.05 2.90 0.58
N THR A 116 7.36 4.15 0.88
CA THR A 116 7.17 4.81 2.19
C THR A 116 5.94 5.71 2.18
N ASP A 117 5.18 5.71 1.08
CA ASP A 117 4.04 6.59 0.89
C ASP A 117 2.77 5.92 1.44
N TRP A 118 2.09 6.69 2.29
CA TRP A 118 0.81 6.37 2.89
C TRP A 118 -0.20 7.39 2.40
N VAL A 119 -1.17 6.95 1.61
CA VAL A 119 -2.19 7.81 1.01
C VAL A 119 -3.47 7.74 1.84
N ARG A 120 -3.76 8.84 2.52
CA ARG A 120 -4.88 8.95 3.47
C ARG A 120 -5.94 9.90 2.94
N LEU A 121 -7.20 9.64 3.27
CA LEU A 121 -8.30 10.55 2.97
C LEU A 121 -8.43 11.59 4.09
N MET A 122 -8.41 12.87 3.71
CA MET A 122 -8.68 14.01 4.57
C MET A 122 -10.19 14.28 4.68
N PRO A 123 -10.64 14.80 5.84
CA PRO A 123 -12.05 15.13 6.05
C PRO A 123 -12.52 16.31 5.17
N GLU A 124 -11.60 17.17 4.74
CA GLU A 124 -11.86 18.32 3.86
C GLU A 124 -10.86 18.37 2.69
N PRO A 125 -11.21 19.01 1.56
CA PRO A 125 -10.26 19.28 0.51
C PRO A 125 -9.15 20.19 1.05
N TRP A 126 -7.91 19.91 0.66
CA TRP A 126 -6.79 20.74 1.04
C TRP A 126 -6.90 22.13 0.41
N VAL A 127 -6.56 23.15 1.20
CA VAL A 127 -6.43 24.53 0.75
C VAL A 127 -5.18 25.14 1.39
N LYS A 128 -4.57 26.12 0.72
CA LYS A 128 -3.46 26.88 1.32
C LYS A 128 -3.85 27.44 2.69
N GLY A 129 -3.02 27.20 3.71
CA GLY A 129 -3.29 27.62 5.09
C GLY A 129 -4.05 26.60 5.93
N ALA A 130 -4.48 25.47 5.35
CA ALA A 130 -5.15 24.40 6.07
C ALA A 130 -4.29 23.77 7.16
N GLU A 131 -2.96 23.89 7.09
CA GLU A 131 -2.04 23.42 8.14
C GLU A 131 -2.30 24.05 9.52
N LYS A 132 -2.98 25.21 9.54
CA LYS A 132 -3.33 25.93 10.76
C LYS A 132 -4.71 25.54 11.31
N GLN A 133 -5.54 24.91 10.49
CA GLN A 133 -6.93 24.58 10.81
C GLN A 133 -7.00 23.41 11.80
N LYS A 134 -8.03 23.43 12.65
CA LYS A 134 -8.21 22.42 13.71
C LYS A 134 -8.36 21.01 13.13
N TRP A 135 -9.24 20.84 12.14
CA TRP A 135 -9.50 19.55 11.52
C TRP A 135 -8.23 18.89 10.97
N PHE A 136 -7.31 19.68 10.41
CA PHE A 136 -6.08 19.15 9.84
C PHE A 136 -5.11 18.72 10.93
N LYS A 137 -4.96 19.52 11.98
CA LYS A 137 -4.09 19.18 13.11
C LYS A 137 -4.53 17.90 13.81
N GLU A 138 -5.83 17.72 14.00
CA GLU A 138 -6.40 16.50 14.58
C GLU A 138 -6.16 15.30 13.65
N TRP A 139 -6.51 15.43 12.37
CA TRP A 139 -6.29 14.40 11.36
C TRP A 139 -4.80 14.02 11.22
N TYR A 140 -3.89 15.01 11.18
CA TYR A 140 -2.46 14.75 11.02
C TYR A 140 -1.89 14.07 12.27
N ALA A 141 -2.30 14.49 13.48
CA ALA A 141 -1.88 13.84 14.71
C ALA A 141 -2.33 12.36 14.80
N GLU A 142 -3.49 12.03 14.24
CA GLU A 142 -4.00 10.66 14.15
C GLU A 142 -3.22 9.81 13.14
N PHE A 143 -2.95 10.34 11.95
CA PHE A 143 -2.42 9.54 10.84
C PHE A 143 -0.91 9.65 10.61
N ALA A 144 -0.22 10.66 11.13
CA ALA A 144 1.22 10.79 11.00
C ALA A 144 1.93 9.60 11.69
N GLY A 145 2.65 8.81 10.90
CA GLY A 145 3.31 7.58 11.38
C GLY A 145 2.38 6.40 11.67
N SER A 146 1.06 6.55 11.50
CA SER A 146 0.10 5.46 11.68
C SER A 146 0.27 4.38 10.61
N THR A 147 0.24 3.12 11.03
CA THR A 147 0.29 1.94 10.15
C THR A 147 -1.07 1.33 9.87
N GLU A 148 -2.17 2.00 10.26
CA GLU A 148 -3.52 1.57 9.88
C GLU A 148 -3.67 1.48 8.36
N ASP A 149 -4.60 0.68 7.85
CA ASP A 149 -4.78 0.56 6.40
C ASP A 149 -5.12 1.92 5.76
N ASP A 150 -4.38 2.28 4.73
CA ASP A 150 -4.59 3.48 3.91
C ASP A 150 -5.17 3.09 2.54
N LEU A 151 -5.29 4.05 1.61
CA LEU A 151 -5.89 3.75 0.30
C LEU A 151 -5.14 2.68 -0.50
N PHE A 152 -3.81 2.60 -0.39
CA PHE A 152 -3.05 1.53 -1.05
C PHE A 152 -3.28 0.18 -0.40
N ALA A 153 -3.33 0.11 0.94
CA ALA A 153 -3.65 -1.12 1.65
C ALA A 153 -5.07 -1.61 1.32
N PHE A 154 -6.07 -0.73 1.32
CA PHE A 154 -7.43 -1.08 0.91
C PHE A 154 -7.49 -1.58 -0.53
N ALA A 155 -6.78 -0.95 -1.46
CA ALA A 155 -6.70 -1.41 -2.85
C ALA A 155 -6.15 -2.85 -2.94
N TYR A 156 -5.03 -3.11 -2.26
CA TYR A 156 -4.37 -4.41 -2.27
C TYR A 156 -5.13 -5.52 -1.51
N GLN A 157 -6.23 -5.20 -0.83
CA GLN A 157 -7.06 -6.21 -0.16
C GLN A 157 -7.96 -6.99 -1.13
N TYR A 158 -8.05 -6.61 -2.40
CA TYR A 158 -8.95 -7.24 -3.38
C TYR A 158 -8.24 -7.81 -4.61
N VAL A 159 -6.91 -7.89 -4.56
CA VAL A 159 -6.06 -8.44 -5.64
C VAL A 159 -6.17 -9.96 -5.70
N ALA A 160 -5.74 -10.56 -6.82
CA ALA A 160 -5.73 -12.01 -7.00
C ALA A 160 -4.89 -12.69 -5.90
N GLY A 161 -5.48 -13.68 -5.23
CA GLY A 161 -4.87 -14.40 -4.11
C GLY A 161 -4.87 -13.64 -2.78
N ALA A 162 -5.51 -12.46 -2.68
CA ALA A 162 -5.60 -11.72 -1.42
C ALA A 162 -6.29 -12.57 -0.33
N ARG A 163 -5.69 -12.58 0.87
CA ARG A 163 -6.21 -13.35 2.00
C ARG A 163 -7.58 -12.81 2.40
N GLN A 164 -8.55 -13.73 2.53
CA GLN A 164 -9.86 -13.39 3.03
C GLN A 164 -9.79 -12.91 4.49
N GLN A 165 -10.40 -11.76 4.76
CA GLN A 165 -10.63 -11.23 6.10
C GLN A 165 -12.12 -11.13 6.35
N LYS A 166 -12.54 -11.42 7.58
CA LYS A 166 -13.94 -11.40 7.99
C LYS A 166 -14.13 -10.49 9.18
N ASP A 167 -15.28 -9.83 9.25
CA ASP A 167 -15.69 -9.09 10.43
C ASP A 167 -16.24 -10.04 11.52
N GLU A 168 -16.65 -9.46 12.65
CA GLU A 168 -17.20 -10.20 13.79
C GLU A 168 -18.50 -10.95 13.45
N GLN A 169 -19.22 -10.50 12.41
CA GLN A 169 -20.44 -11.11 11.92
C GLN A 169 -20.16 -12.19 10.86
N GLY A 170 -18.89 -12.40 10.51
CA GLY A 170 -18.46 -13.41 9.54
C GLY A 170 -18.52 -12.97 8.09
N VAL A 171 -18.82 -11.69 7.81
CA VAL A 171 -18.87 -11.12 6.46
C VAL A 171 -17.46 -10.93 5.94
N ALA A 172 -17.17 -11.47 4.75
CA ALA A 172 -15.88 -11.28 4.10
C ALA A 172 -15.78 -9.86 3.54
N PHE A 173 -15.08 -8.97 4.24
CA PHE A 173 -14.93 -7.57 3.83
C PHE A 173 -13.70 -7.29 2.96
N ALA A 174 -12.76 -8.25 2.90
CA ALA A 174 -11.54 -8.19 2.10
C ALA A 174 -11.10 -9.62 1.68
N GLY A 175 -10.31 -9.71 0.61
CA GLY A 175 -9.88 -10.94 -0.04
C GLY A 175 -10.04 -10.89 -1.56
N ASP A 176 -9.54 -11.93 -2.23
CA ASP A 176 -9.60 -12.10 -3.69
C ASP A 176 -10.98 -11.72 -4.28
N ALA A 177 -10.97 -10.82 -5.26
CA ALA A 177 -12.15 -10.36 -5.97
C ALA A 177 -12.11 -10.77 -7.45
N ASN A 178 -13.23 -11.28 -7.94
CA ASN A 178 -13.44 -11.47 -9.38
C ASN A 178 -13.96 -10.19 -10.03
N PHE A 179 -13.83 -10.05 -11.35
CA PHE A 179 -14.49 -8.94 -12.05
C PHE A 179 -16.01 -9.11 -12.14
N GLY A 180 -16.47 -10.35 -12.36
CA GLY A 180 -17.88 -10.71 -12.51
C GLY A 180 -18.04 -12.13 -13.07
N PRO A 181 -19.28 -12.62 -13.27
CA PRO A 181 -19.54 -13.91 -13.91
C PRO A 181 -18.98 -13.97 -15.34
N LEU A 182 -18.73 -15.17 -15.85
CA LEU A 182 -18.45 -15.35 -17.28
C LEU A 182 -19.66 -14.95 -18.11
N ASN A 183 -19.43 -14.24 -19.21
CA ASN A 183 -20.45 -13.97 -20.20
C ASN A 183 -20.47 -15.13 -21.21
N THR A 184 -21.45 -16.03 -21.11
CA THR A 184 -21.56 -17.20 -22.00
C THR A 184 -21.90 -16.84 -23.45
N SER A 185 -22.33 -15.60 -23.68
CA SER A 185 -22.59 -15.05 -25.02
C SER A 185 -21.47 -14.11 -25.49
N GLY A 186 -20.39 -13.98 -24.69
CA GLY A 186 -19.24 -13.15 -25.01
C GLY A 186 -18.38 -13.77 -26.11
N ALA A 187 -17.64 -12.92 -26.82
CA ALA A 187 -16.67 -13.32 -27.83
C ALA A 187 -15.33 -12.65 -27.56
N GLU A 188 -14.24 -13.20 -28.10
CA GLU A 188 -12.92 -12.59 -28.06
C GLU A 188 -12.96 -11.20 -28.73
N GLY A 189 -12.46 -10.18 -28.03
CA GLY A 189 -12.61 -8.77 -28.44
C GLY A 189 -13.90 -8.08 -27.96
N GLY A 190 -14.79 -8.80 -27.27
CA GLY A 190 -15.95 -8.27 -26.54
C GLY A 190 -15.94 -8.64 -25.07
N ASP A 191 -17.08 -8.47 -24.38
CA ASP A 191 -17.17 -8.65 -22.94
C ASP A 191 -17.15 -10.14 -22.55
N LEU A 192 -15.98 -10.65 -22.14
CA LEU A 192 -15.83 -12.02 -21.63
C LEU A 192 -16.40 -12.21 -20.21
N ARG A 193 -16.68 -11.10 -19.52
CA ARG A 193 -17.25 -11.07 -18.17
C ARG A 193 -18.46 -10.14 -18.15
N LEU A 194 -19.46 -10.47 -17.35
CA LEU A 194 -20.60 -9.59 -17.12
C LEU A 194 -20.19 -8.48 -16.15
N GLU A 195 -20.16 -7.23 -16.63
CA GLU A 195 -20.03 -6.02 -15.81
C GLU A 195 -21.22 -5.87 -14.84
N GLN A 196 -21.22 -4.81 -14.02
CA GLN A 196 -22.23 -4.49 -12.99
C GLN A 196 -22.06 -5.26 -11.68
N SER A 197 -20.83 -5.58 -11.31
CA SER A 197 -20.52 -6.12 -9.99
C SER A 197 -20.08 -4.99 -9.06
N ASP A 198 -20.79 -4.81 -7.96
CA ASP A 198 -20.58 -3.69 -7.04
C ASP A 198 -20.08 -4.15 -5.66
N PHE A 199 -19.70 -3.20 -4.80
CA PHE A 199 -19.16 -3.51 -3.47
C PHE A 199 -20.14 -4.31 -2.60
N TYR A 200 -21.44 -4.11 -2.75
CA TYR A 200 -22.45 -4.87 -2.01
C TYR A 200 -22.59 -6.33 -2.51
N ASP A 201 -22.31 -6.61 -3.78
CA ASP A 201 -22.23 -7.98 -4.31
C ASP A 201 -21.02 -8.71 -3.73
N TYR A 202 -19.88 -8.02 -3.64
CA TYR A 202 -18.69 -8.57 -3.00
C TYR A 202 -18.95 -8.94 -1.54
N LEU A 203 -19.53 -8.01 -0.77
CA LEU A 203 -19.86 -8.22 0.64
C LEU A 203 -20.98 -9.22 0.85
N GLY A 204 -21.86 -9.41 -0.14
CA GLY A 204 -23.03 -10.27 -0.03
C GLY A 204 -24.10 -9.71 0.92
N ILE A 205 -24.12 -8.39 1.15
CA ILE A 205 -25.09 -7.73 2.05
C ILE A 205 -25.86 -6.64 1.32
N PRO A 206 -27.17 -6.45 1.59
CA PRO A 206 -27.91 -5.31 1.07
C PRO A 206 -27.30 -3.99 1.54
N TYR A 207 -27.25 -2.99 0.67
CA TYR A 207 -26.71 -1.67 1.01
C TYR A 207 -27.72 -0.54 0.74
N PRO A 208 -28.16 0.20 1.78
CA PRO A 208 -29.02 1.35 1.61
C PRO A 208 -28.23 2.57 1.12
N PHE A 209 -28.54 3.04 -0.09
CA PHE A 209 -27.98 4.27 -0.64
C PHE A 209 -28.73 5.51 -0.14
N ARG A 210 -28.04 6.65 -0.12
CA ARG A 210 -28.59 7.93 0.36
C ARG A 210 -29.79 8.44 -0.45
N ASN A 211 -29.92 8.00 -1.71
CA ASN A 211 -31.06 8.33 -2.56
C ASN A 211 -32.30 7.46 -2.28
N GLY A 212 -32.26 6.59 -1.27
CA GLY A 212 -33.35 5.70 -0.88
C GLY A 212 -33.37 4.36 -1.64
N SER A 213 -32.54 4.18 -2.67
CA SER A 213 -32.39 2.88 -3.32
C SER A 213 -31.61 1.90 -2.43
N VAL A 214 -31.84 0.61 -2.62
CA VAL A 214 -31.13 -0.45 -1.91
C VAL A 214 -30.44 -1.33 -2.94
N GLY A 215 -29.11 -1.37 -2.91
CA GLY A 215 -28.33 -2.36 -3.64
C GLY A 215 -28.59 -3.73 -3.06
N LYS A 216 -28.99 -4.69 -3.88
CA LYS A 216 -29.24 -6.07 -3.47
C LYS A 216 -28.15 -6.95 -4.05
N PRO A 217 -27.41 -7.72 -3.23
CA PRO A 217 -26.38 -8.59 -3.73
C PRO A 217 -26.97 -9.66 -4.65
N ASP A 218 -26.33 -9.87 -5.80
CA ASP A 218 -26.59 -11.01 -6.68
C ASP A 218 -25.67 -12.16 -6.32
N ALA A 219 -26.24 -13.33 -6.05
CA ALA A 219 -25.47 -14.54 -5.72
C ALA A 219 -24.51 -14.96 -6.84
N LEU A 220 -24.84 -14.68 -8.12
CA LEU A 220 -23.93 -14.94 -9.24
C LEU A 220 -22.69 -14.05 -9.20
N ARG A 221 -22.80 -12.87 -8.57
CA ARG A 221 -21.76 -11.85 -8.46
C ARG A 221 -21.02 -11.90 -7.11
N ALA A 222 -21.26 -12.92 -6.30
CA ALA A 222 -20.62 -13.06 -5.00
C ALA A 222 -19.09 -12.91 -5.11
N ARG A 223 -18.50 -12.06 -4.26
CA ARG A 223 -17.07 -11.73 -4.27
C ARG A 223 -16.57 -11.16 -5.60
N SER A 224 -17.42 -10.41 -6.31
CA SER A 224 -17.03 -9.71 -7.54
C SER A 224 -17.07 -8.20 -7.39
N LEU A 225 -16.13 -7.52 -8.03
CA LEU A 225 -16.00 -6.06 -8.13
C LEU A 225 -15.64 -5.72 -9.58
N ASP A 226 -16.52 -5.01 -10.29
CA ASP A 226 -16.17 -4.41 -11.58
C ASP A 226 -15.31 -3.15 -11.37
N CYS A 227 -14.96 -2.47 -12.46
CA CYS A 227 -14.12 -1.26 -12.40
C CYS A 227 -14.67 -0.19 -11.44
N SER A 228 -15.97 0.08 -11.52
CA SER A 228 -16.63 1.12 -10.74
C SER A 228 -16.99 0.62 -9.33
N GLY A 229 -17.35 -0.66 -9.21
CA GLY A 229 -17.60 -1.35 -7.95
C GLY A 229 -16.35 -1.43 -7.08
N TYR A 230 -15.18 -1.67 -7.69
CA TYR A 230 -13.90 -1.62 -7.01
C TYR A 230 -13.58 -0.21 -6.48
N MET A 231 -13.79 0.82 -7.28
CA MET A 231 -13.61 2.20 -6.83
C MET A 231 -14.57 2.56 -5.68
N ARG A 232 -15.83 2.10 -5.75
CA ARG A 232 -16.80 2.27 -4.67
C ARG A 232 -16.46 1.46 -3.43
N MET A 233 -15.86 0.28 -3.58
CA MET A 233 -15.33 -0.50 -2.46
C MET A 233 -14.20 0.27 -1.76
N VAL A 234 -13.13 0.62 -2.50
CA VAL A 234 -11.92 1.22 -1.92
C VAL A 234 -12.18 2.63 -1.40
N LEU A 235 -12.70 3.53 -2.23
CA LEU A 235 -12.91 4.92 -1.85
C LEU A 235 -14.19 5.07 -1.02
N GLY A 236 -15.29 4.46 -1.45
CA GLY A 236 -16.61 4.64 -0.84
C GLY A 236 -16.79 3.88 0.47
N TYR A 237 -16.78 2.54 0.40
CA TYR A 237 -17.10 1.68 1.53
C TYR A 237 -15.98 1.63 2.56
N ARG A 238 -14.73 1.39 2.12
CA ARG A 238 -13.55 1.25 3.00
C ARG A 238 -13.07 2.61 3.49
N ALA A 239 -12.78 3.55 2.59
CA ALA A 239 -12.24 4.86 2.97
C ALA A 239 -13.30 5.92 3.34
N ARG A 240 -14.60 5.60 3.25
CA ARG A 240 -15.72 6.49 3.62
C ARG A 240 -15.81 7.78 2.80
N TYR A 241 -15.22 7.81 1.60
CA TYR A 241 -15.37 8.93 0.68
C TYR A 241 -16.80 8.96 0.10
N PRO A 242 -17.51 10.10 0.16
CA PRO A 242 -18.86 10.20 -0.36
C PRO A 242 -18.84 10.22 -1.90
N LEU A 243 -18.95 9.03 -2.50
CA LEU A 243 -19.22 8.87 -3.93
C LEU A 243 -20.73 9.04 -4.16
N ARG A 244 -21.07 9.87 -5.15
CA ARG A 244 -22.45 10.12 -5.58
C ARG A 244 -22.81 9.21 -6.74
#